data_AF-A0A2V8EA52-F1
#
_entry.id   AF-A0A2V8EA52-F1
#
_cell.length_a   1.000
_cell.length_b   1.000
_cell.length_c   1.000
_cell.angle_alpha   90.00
_cell.angle_beta   90.00
_cell.angle_gamma   90.00
#
_symmetry.space_group_name_H-M   'P 1'
#
loop_
_entity.id
_entity.type
_entity.pdbx_description
1 polymer ?
#
loop_
_entity_poly.entity_id
_entity_poly.type
_entity_poly.pdbx_seq_one_letter_code
_entity_poly.pdbx_strand_id
1 'polypeptide(L)'
;MIPGPNRSKALCLLVAALAVLAAPAVADIAPPTGALTGDLQTIMRGIFFPNANMIFNVQTHDPAAKKPFVGSGAGGADFDWVEWGKALYAGWEDIDYAAVALAEASPLLLIPGRTCQNGNAVPVAEASWIKFSNDMTTAARKVLAASKTRKQDAASESTNDLNDACQNCHRIYRGRTRCVAAAAAPPRQ
;
A
#
# COMPACT_ATOMS: atom_id res chain seq x y z
N MET A 1 50.10 -18.01 -57.76
CA MET A 1 48.97 -18.50 -56.93
C MET A 1 49.33 -18.31 -55.46
N ILE A 2 48.60 -17.42 -54.76
CA ILE A 2 48.20 -17.35 -53.32
C ILE A 2 49.17 -17.95 -52.24
N PRO A 3 49.39 -17.38 -51.02
CA PRO A 3 49.55 -15.99 -50.54
C PRO A 3 50.63 -15.82 -49.39
N GLY A 4 50.88 -14.58 -48.95
CA GLY A 4 51.23 -14.18 -47.55
C GLY A 4 52.67 -14.39 -47.02
N PRO A 5 53.24 -13.43 -46.25
CA PRO A 5 52.86 -13.38 -44.84
C PRO A 5 52.77 -11.99 -44.18
N ASN A 6 51.80 -11.91 -43.26
CA ASN A 6 51.72 -11.15 -42.01
C ASN A 6 52.92 -10.26 -41.62
N ARG A 7 52.66 -8.97 -41.46
CA ARG A 7 53.43 -8.09 -40.57
C ARG A 7 52.53 -7.45 -39.51
N SER A 8 52.67 -8.00 -38.31
CA SER A 8 52.87 -7.28 -37.05
C SER A 8 51.83 -6.23 -36.62
N LYS A 9 50.84 -6.74 -35.89
CA LYS A 9 50.46 -6.32 -34.53
C LYS A 9 51.25 -5.12 -33.98
N ALA A 10 50.66 -3.93 -34.00
CA ALA A 10 51.00 -2.85 -33.07
C ALA A 10 49.92 -2.83 -31.97
N LEU A 11 50.24 -3.54 -30.91
CA LEU A 11 49.52 -3.62 -29.64
C LEU A 11 49.59 -2.26 -28.94
N CYS A 12 48.55 -1.43 -29.06
CA CYS A 12 48.35 -0.29 -28.16
C CYS A 12 47.40 -0.75 -27.04
N LEU A 13 48.00 -1.22 -25.93
CA LEU A 13 47.34 -1.50 -24.66
C LEU A 13 46.82 -0.18 -24.07
N LEU A 14 45.55 0.13 -24.31
CA LEU A 14 44.80 1.08 -23.49
C LEU A 14 44.27 0.34 -22.26
N VAL A 15 44.97 0.51 -21.14
CA VAL A 15 44.48 0.09 -19.82
C VAL A 15 43.34 1.02 -19.44
N ALA A 16 42.10 0.59 -19.65
CA ALA A 16 40.92 1.25 -19.10
C ALA A 16 40.86 0.97 -17.60
N ALA A 17 41.18 1.96 -16.77
CA ALA A 17 40.92 1.90 -15.34
C ALA A 17 39.41 1.95 -15.10
N LEU A 18 38.77 0.80 -14.89
CA LEU A 18 37.42 0.73 -14.34
C LEU A 18 37.47 1.14 -12.87
N ALA A 19 37.17 2.40 -12.59
CA ALA A 19 36.77 2.82 -11.26
C ALA A 19 35.38 2.21 -10.97
N VAL A 20 35.35 1.10 -10.25
CA VAL A 20 34.11 0.55 -9.68
C VAL A 20 33.66 1.54 -8.60
N LEU A 21 32.67 2.38 -8.92
CA LEU A 21 31.89 3.08 -7.91
C LEU A 21 31.12 2.01 -7.12
N ALA A 22 31.67 1.62 -5.96
CA ALA A 22 30.90 0.86 -4.98
C ALA A 22 29.77 1.78 -4.48
N ALA A 23 28.54 1.50 -4.93
CA ALA A 23 27.36 2.14 -4.35
C ALA A 23 27.32 1.81 -2.85
N PRO A 24 26.92 2.76 -1.98
CA PRO A 24 26.78 2.47 -0.56
C PRO A 24 25.78 1.33 -0.40
N ALA A 25 26.17 0.29 0.34
CA ALA A 25 25.26 -0.77 0.73
C ALA A 25 24.11 -0.14 1.53
N VAL A 26 22.90 -0.22 1.00
CA VAL A 26 21.69 0.08 1.78
C VAL A 26 21.67 -0.96 2.89
N ALA A 27 21.81 -0.53 4.14
CA ALA A 27 21.68 -1.43 5.26
C ALA A 27 20.29 -2.08 5.19
N ASP A 28 20.23 -3.41 5.19
CA ASP A 28 18.98 -4.14 5.32
C ASP A 28 18.39 -3.77 6.70
N ILE A 29 17.36 -2.92 6.69
CA ILE A 29 16.57 -2.65 7.89
C ILE A 29 15.90 -3.98 8.23
N ALA A 30 16.30 -4.57 9.35
CA ALA A 30 15.68 -5.80 9.85
C ALA A 30 14.16 -5.56 9.93
N PRO A 31 13.32 -6.52 9.46
CA PRO A 31 11.89 -6.40 9.59
C PRO A 31 11.53 -6.19 11.07
N PRO A 32 10.51 -5.37 11.36
CA PRO A 32 10.15 -5.05 12.75
C PRO A 32 10.04 -6.33 13.57
N THR A 33 10.86 -6.41 14.62
CA THR A 33 11.05 -7.61 15.45
C THR A 33 10.00 -7.77 16.54
N GLY A 34 9.00 -6.87 16.58
CA GLY A 34 7.85 -6.98 17.47
C GLY A 34 6.86 -8.01 16.96
N ALA A 35 6.22 -8.75 17.88
CA ALA A 35 5.11 -9.63 17.53
C ALA A 35 4.02 -8.82 16.82
N LEU A 36 3.59 -9.26 15.64
CA LEU A 36 2.49 -8.63 14.92
C LEU A 36 1.21 -8.73 15.77
N THR A 37 0.65 -7.57 16.13
CA THR A 37 -0.44 -7.49 17.12
C THR A 37 -1.76 -8.12 16.66
N GLY A 38 -2.02 -8.18 15.36
CA GLY A 38 -3.29 -8.64 14.81
C GLY A 38 -3.14 -9.38 13.47
N ASP A 39 -4.17 -10.13 13.12
CA ASP A 39 -4.28 -10.80 11.84
C ASP A 39 -4.51 -9.79 10.68
N LEU A 40 -4.47 -10.28 9.44
CA LEU A 40 -4.71 -9.46 8.26
C LEU A 40 -6.09 -8.78 8.32
N GLN A 41 -7.10 -9.48 8.83
CA GLN A 41 -8.45 -8.95 8.90
C GLN A 41 -8.54 -7.74 9.84
N THR A 42 -7.82 -7.76 10.94
CA THR A 42 -7.76 -6.65 11.90
C THR A 42 -7.14 -5.42 11.27
N ILE A 43 -6.07 -5.57 10.48
CA ILE A 43 -5.50 -4.45 9.71
C ILE A 43 -6.48 -3.93 8.66
N MET A 44 -7.12 -4.84 7.92
CA MET A 44 -8.08 -4.45 6.90
C MET A 44 -9.27 -3.69 7.48
N ARG A 45 -9.77 -4.09 8.66
CA ARG A 45 -10.89 -3.42 9.33
C ARG A 45 -10.48 -2.17 10.11
N GLY A 46 -9.30 -2.16 10.71
CA GLY A 46 -8.83 -1.08 11.57
C GLY A 46 -8.21 0.08 10.81
N ILE A 47 -7.61 -0.17 9.65
CA ILE A 47 -6.93 0.86 8.85
C ILE A 47 -7.58 0.99 7.49
N PHE A 48 -7.62 -0.07 6.68
CA PHE A 48 -8.02 0.08 5.28
C PHE A 48 -9.48 0.47 5.10
N PHE A 49 -10.39 -0.21 5.79
CA PHE A 49 -11.83 0.01 5.66
C PHE A 49 -12.29 1.42 6.05
N PRO A 50 -11.98 1.96 7.25
CA PRO A 50 -12.42 3.32 7.61
C PRO A 50 -11.84 4.38 6.69
N ASN A 51 -10.54 4.30 6.37
CA ASN A 51 -9.89 5.28 5.50
C ASN A 51 -10.41 5.22 4.06
N ALA A 52 -10.65 4.02 3.51
CA ALA A 52 -11.26 3.89 2.19
C ALA A 52 -12.68 4.48 2.16
N ASN A 53 -13.50 4.26 3.20
CA ASN A 53 -14.84 4.84 3.27
C ASN A 53 -14.81 6.38 3.32
N MET A 54 -13.85 6.97 4.05
CA MET A 54 -13.66 8.43 4.05
C MET A 54 -13.37 8.96 2.64
N ILE A 55 -12.51 8.26 1.89
CA ILE A 55 -12.18 8.62 0.50
C ILE A 55 -13.40 8.45 -0.42
N PHE A 56 -14.07 7.29 -0.41
CA PHE A 56 -15.23 7.03 -1.27
C PHE A 56 -16.40 7.96 -0.98
N ASN A 57 -16.51 8.50 0.23
CA ASN A 57 -17.53 9.47 0.58
C ASN A 57 -17.51 10.72 -0.31
N VAL A 58 -16.35 11.07 -0.88
CA VAL A 58 -16.19 12.22 -1.80
C VAL A 58 -17.07 12.11 -3.05
N GLN A 59 -17.45 10.91 -3.46
CA GLN A 59 -18.30 10.66 -4.63
C GLN A 59 -19.70 11.28 -4.48
N THR A 60 -20.17 11.45 -3.24
CA THR A 60 -21.53 11.93 -2.94
C THR A 60 -21.54 13.14 -2.01
N HIS A 61 -20.42 13.46 -1.36
CA HIS A 61 -20.31 14.56 -0.41
C HIS A 61 -19.10 15.45 -0.75
N ASP A 62 -19.37 16.72 -1.01
CA ASP A 62 -18.32 17.71 -1.24
C ASP A 62 -17.55 18.02 0.07
N PRO A 63 -16.23 17.79 0.13
CA PRO A 63 -15.42 18.16 1.30
C PRO A 63 -15.32 19.68 1.51
N ALA A 64 -15.59 20.50 0.49
CA ALA A 64 -15.64 21.96 0.64
C ALA A 64 -16.95 22.45 1.26
N ALA A 65 -17.98 21.60 1.36
CA ALA A 65 -19.25 21.98 1.97
C ALA A 65 -19.05 22.26 3.47
N LYS A 66 -19.45 23.46 3.90
CA LYS A 66 -19.39 23.87 5.31
C LYS A 66 -20.31 22.97 6.13
N LYS A 67 -19.76 22.26 7.10
CA LYS A 67 -20.53 21.54 8.11
C LYS A 67 -20.41 22.27 9.44
N PRO A 68 -21.52 22.49 10.17
CA PRO A 68 -21.44 23.05 11.51
C PRO A 68 -20.67 22.05 12.40
N PHE A 69 -19.63 22.55 13.08
CA PHE A 69 -18.96 21.78 14.12
C PHE A 69 -19.95 21.60 15.28
N VAL A 70 -20.45 20.39 15.44
CA VAL A 70 -21.28 19.98 16.57
C VAL A 70 -20.37 19.39 17.65
N GLY A 71 -19.46 20.19 18.17
CA GLY A 71 -18.69 19.81 19.35
C GLY A 71 -19.59 19.91 20.58
N SER A 72 -20.08 18.79 21.08
CA SER A 72 -20.45 18.72 22.50
C SER A 72 -19.19 19.04 23.32
N GLY A 73 -19.31 19.95 24.29
CA GLY A 73 -18.18 20.36 25.11
C GLY A 73 -17.49 19.16 25.76
N ALA A 74 -16.18 19.06 25.59
CA ALA A 74 -15.38 18.01 26.22
C ALA A 74 -15.46 18.10 27.76
N GLY A 75 -15.68 16.96 28.43
CA GLY A 75 -15.43 16.84 29.88
C GLY A 75 -16.59 16.43 30.79
N GLY A 76 -17.75 16.04 30.24
CA GLY A 76 -18.86 15.46 31.01
C GLY A 76 -18.75 13.94 31.20
N ALA A 77 -19.46 13.39 32.18
CA ALA A 77 -19.54 11.93 32.40
C ALA A 77 -20.17 11.16 31.21
N ASP A 78 -20.99 11.84 30.40
CA ASP A 78 -21.63 11.30 29.20
C ASP A 78 -20.89 11.67 27.90
N PHE A 79 -19.63 12.11 28.01
CA PHE A 79 -18.86 12.51 26.84
C PHE A 79 -18.37 11.31 26.03
N ASP A 80 -18.82 11.21 24.79
CA ASP A 80 -18.41 10.17 23.84
C ASP A 80 -17.24 10.66 22.95
N TRP A 81 -16.05 10.11 23.19
CA TRP A 81 -14.84 10.40 22.42
C TRP A 81 -14.95 10.03 20.94
N VAL A 82 -15.76 9.01 20.61
CA VAL A 82 -15.96 8.56 19.23
C VAL A 82 -16.86 9.55 18.49
N GLU A 83 -17.97 9.98 19.10
CA GLU A 83 -18.87 10.97 18.47
C GLU A 83 -18.19 12.34 18.34
N TRP A 84 -17.47 12.78 19.37
CA TRP A 84 -16.70 14.03 19.29
C TRP A 84 -15.59 13.96 18.24
N GLY A 85 -14.85 12.84 18.17
CA GLY A 85 -13.77 12.65 17.21
C GLY A 85 -14.21 12.74 15.76
N LYS A 86 -15.44 12.31 15.44
CA LYS A 86 -16.02 12.45 14.09
C LYS A 86 -16.20 13.91 13.65
N ALA A 87 -16.33 14.84 14.60
CA ALA A 87 -16.51 16.25 14.30
C ALA A 87 -15.18 17.03 14.24
N LEU A 88 -14.09 16.47 14.76
CA LEU A 88 -12.79 17.16 14.86
C LEU A 88 -12.13 17.44 13.52
N TYR A 89 -12.13 16.41 12.68
CA TYR A 89 -11.56 16.47 11.35
C TYR A 89 -12.73 16.52 10.37
N ALA A 90 -12.70 17.51 9.49
CA ALA A 90 -13.75 17.75 8.52
C ALA A 90 -13.13 18.27 7.22
N GLY A 91 -13.78 17.96 6.12
CA GLY A 91 -13.48 18.55 4.82
C GLY A 91 -12.31 17.87 4.12
N TRP A 92 -11.42 18.66 3.52
CA TRP A 92 -10.38 18.12 2.64
C TRP A 92 -9.26 17.39 3.39
N GLU A 93 -8.99 17.82 4.62
CA GLU A 93 -8.02 17.22 5.52
C GLU A 93 -8.36 15.75 5.81
N ASP A 94 -9.63 15.40 5.96
CA ASP A 94 -10.07 14.00 6.14
C ASP A 94 -9.62 13.10 4.99
N ILE A 95 -9.78 13.59 3.76
CA ILE A 95 -9.40 12.86 2.56
C ILE A 95 -7.88 12.75 2.47
N ASP A 96 -7.16 13.82 2.81
CA ASP A 96 -5.70 13.82 2.84
C ASP A 96 -5.15 12.79 3.85
N TYR A 97 -5.68 12.78 5.08
CA TYR A 97 -5.26 11.87 6.13
C TYR A 97 -5.58 10.42 5.78
N ALA A 98 -6.77 10.16 5.25
CA ALA A 98 -7.16 8.84 4.83
C ALA A 98 -6.27 8.31 3.69
N ALA A 99 -5.94 9.16 2.71
CA ALA A 99 -5.06 8.78 1.62
C ALA A 99 -3.63 8.48 2.10
N VAL A 100 -3.09 9.29 3.02
CA VAL A 100 -1.79 9.03 3.65
C VAL A 100 -1.83 7.71 4.45
N ALA A 101 -2.85 7.50 5.27
CA ALA A 101 -3.00 6.28 6.05
C ALA A 101 -3.01 5.03 5.17
N LEU A 102 -3.73 5.05 4.03
CA LEU A 102 -3.71 3.93 3.08
C LEU A 102 -2.34 3.76 2.41
N ALA A 103 -1.70 4.85 2.00
CA ALA A 103 -0.39 4.79 1.35
C ALA A 103 0.69 4.22 2.29
N GLU A 104 0.70 4.64 3.54
CA GLU A 104 1.71 4.22 4.52
C GLU A 104 1.40 2.85 5.16
N ALA A 105 0.12 2.46 5.24
CA ALA A 105 -0.26 1.14 5.74
C ALA A 105 -0.11 0.03 4.70
N SER A 106 -0.15 0.35 3.40
CA SER A 106 -0.02 -0.65 2.33
C SER A 106 1.28 -1.48 2.39
N PRO A 107 2.47 -0.89 2.66
CA PRO A 107 3.69 -1.65 2.92
C PRO A 107 3.61 -2.61 4.12
N LEU A 108 2.74 -2.37 5.11
CA LEU A 108 2.56 -3.28 6.25
C LEU A 108 2.00 -4.65 5.85
N LEU A 109 1.39 -4.73 4.65
CA LEU A 109 0.90 -5.97 4.05
C LEU A 109 2.04 -6.88 3.57
N LEU A 110 3.26 -6.36 3.45
CA LEU A 110 4.45 -7.10 3.00
C LEU A 110 5.33 -7.59 4.17
N ILE A 111 4.99 -7.23 5.41
CA ILE A 111 5.73 -7.68 6.58
C ILE A 111 5.44 -9.17 6.81
N PRO A 112 6.46 -10.05 6.85
CA PRO A 112 6.28 -11.48 7.05
C PRO A 112 5.77 -11.80 8.46
N GLY A 113 5.14 -12.98 8.62
CA GLY A 113 4.72 -13.52 9.92
C GLY A 113 3.26 -13.22 10.30
N ARG A 114 2.51 -12.46 9.50
CA ARG A 114 1.09 -12.21 9.76
C ARG A 114 0.24 -13.41 9.37
N THR A 115 -0.79 -13.70 10.15
CA THR A 115 -1.81 -14.68 9.80
C THR A 115 -3.01 -14.02 9.14
N CYS A 116 -3.69 -14.77 8.29
CA CYS A 116 -5.00 -14.47 7.76
C CYS A 116 -6.09 -14.92 8.76
N GLN A 117 -7.34 -14.52 8.55
CA GLN A 117 -8.45 -14.87 9.45
C GLN A 117 -8.65 -16.40 9.61
N ASN A 118 -8.28 -17.18 8.59
CA ASN A 118 -8.35 -18.64 8.60
C ASN A 118 -7.13 -19.32 9.25
N GLY A 119 -6.20 -18.55 9.84
CA GLY A 119 -4.98 -19.05 10.48
C GLY A 119 -3.79 -19.30 9.55
N ASN A 120 -3.98 -19.28 8.22
CA ASN A 120 -2.88 -19.44 7.27
C ASN A 120 -1.96 -18.20 7.28
N ALA A 121 -0.72 -18.36 6.82
CA ALA A 121 0.17 -17.23 6.62
C ALA A 121 -0.34 -16.30 5.51
N VAL A 122 -0.14 -14.99 5.68
CA VAL A 122 -0.28 -14.02 4.60
C VAL A 122 0.76 -14.34 3.52
N PRO A 123 0.37 -14.41 2.23
CA PRO A 123 1.24 -14.86 1.15
C PRO A 123 2.20 -13.75 0.67
N VAL A 124 3.04 -13.22 1.57
CA VAL A 124 3.91 -12.06 1.30
C VAL A 124 4.97 -12.30 0.23
N ALA A 125 5.23 -13.56 -0.13
CA ALA A 125 6.15 -13.94 -1.21
C ALA A 125 5.47 -14.10 -2.58
N GLU A 126 4.14 -14.10 -2.65
CA GLU A 126 3.41 -14.21 -3.92
C GLU A 126 3.56 -12.93 -4.74
N ALA A 127 3.99 -13.06 -6.01
CA ALA A 127 4.23 -11.91 -6.87
C ALA A 127 3.00 -11.02 -7.05
N SER A 128 1.81 -11.63 -7.12
CA SER A 128 0.55 -10.89 -7.21
C SER A 128 0.20 -10.15 -5.91
N TRP A 129 0.49 -10.73 -4.74
CA TRP A 129 0.33 -10.06 -3.45
C TRP A 129 1.21 -8.82 -3.34
N ILE A 130 2.49 -8.97 -3.70
CA ILE A 130 3.47 -7.87 -3.73
C ILE A 130 2.98 -6.77 -4.67
N LYS A 131 2.58 -7.15 -5.89
CA LYS A 131 2.07 -6.21 -6.89
C LYS A 131 0.86 -5.43 -6.37
N PHE A 132 -0.18 -6.11 -5.88
CA PHE A 132 -1.41 -5.43 -5.46
C PHE A 132 -1.21 -4.56 -4.21
N SER A 133 -0.30 -4.94 -3.29
CA SER A 133 0.07 -4.10 -2.16
C SER A 133 0.72 -2.79 -2.63
N ASN A 134 1.62 -2.87 -3.62
CA ASN A 134 2.26 -1.69 -4.22
C ASN A 134 1.30 -0.84 -5.08
N ASP A 135 0.37 -1.49 -5.79
CA ASP A 135 -0.68 -0.82 -6.54
C ASP A 135 -1.57 0.00 -5.59
N MET A 136 -1.92 -0.54 -4.42
CA MET A 136 -2.69 0.17 -3.40
C MET A 136 -1.98 1.42 -2.88
N THR A 137 -0.68 1.31 -2.57
CA THR A 137 0.16 2.47 -2.23
C THR A 137 0.11 3.54 -3.32
N THR A 138 0.18 3.11 -4.58
CA THR A 138 0.17 4.02 -5.74
C THR A 138 -1.17 4.69 -5.93
N ALA A 139 -2.27 3.94 -5.84
CA ALA A 139 -3.63 4.47 -5.93
C ALA A 139 -3.90 5.47 -4.79
N ALA A 140 -3.52 5.14 -3.56
CA ALA A 140 -3.67 6.06 -2.42
C ALA A 140 -2.90 7.37 -2.62
N ARG A 141 -1.68 7.34 -3.17
CA ARG A 141 -0.94 8.56 -3.51
C ARG A 141 -1.60 9.39 -4.63
N LYS A 142 -2.24 8.73 -5.59
CA LYS A 142 -3.03 9.45 -6.62
C LYS A 142 -4.24 10.14 -6.00
N VAL A 143 -4.94 9.48 -5.07
CA VAL A 143 -6.03 10.10 -4.31
C VAL A 143 -5.51 11.30 -3.53
N LEU A 144 -4.37 11.20 -2.86
CA LEU A 144 -3.76 12.33 -2.15
C LEU A 144 -3.42 13.49 -3.11
N ALA A 145 -2.85 13.20 -4.28
CA ALA A 145 -2.57 14.24 -5.26
C ALA A 145 -3.86 14.92 -5.76
N ALA A 146 -4.91 14.14 -6.00
CA ALA A 146 -6.21 14.65 -6.42
C ALA A 146 -6.89 15.48 -5.31
N SER A 147 -6.85 15.02 -4.06
CA SER A 147 -7.43 15.74 -2.92
C SER A 147 -6.75 17.09 -2.71
N LYS A 148 -5.43 17.19 -2.91
CA LYS A 148 -4.68 18.47 -2.85
C LYS A 148 -5.13 19.50 -3.89
N THR A 149 -5.82 19.10 -4.96
CA THR A 149 -6.41 20.05 -5.91
C THR A 149 -7.66 20.74 -5.37
N ARG A 150 -8.25 20.21 -4.28
CA ARG A 150 -9.47 20.71 -3.64
C ARG A 150 -10.67 20.78 -4.59
N LYS A 151 -10.73 19.86 -5.56
CA LYS A 151 -11.82 19.71 -6.53
C LYS A 151 -12.50 18.36 -6.33
N GLN A 152 -13.79 18.37 -5.99
CA GLN A 152 -14.55 17.14 -5.72
C GLN A 152 -14.49 16.16 -6.90
N ASP A 153 -14.72 16.64 -8.12
CA ASP A 153 -14.71 15.78 -9.32
C ASP A 153 -13.36 15.08 -9.52
N ALA A 154 -12.24 15.78 -9.31
CA ALA A 154 -10.92 15.19 -9.46
C ALA A 154 -10.66 14.11 -8.40
N ALA A 155 -11.07 14.38 -7.15
CA ALA A 155 -10.96 13.41 -6.07
C ALA A 155 -11.90 12.19 -6.30
N SER A 156 -13.14 12.44 -6.73
CA SER A 156 -14.12 11.41 -7.07
C SER A 156 -13.61 10.50 -8.18
N GLU A 157 -13.04 11.05 -9.26
CA GLU A 157 -12.47 10.25 -10.34
C GLU A 157 -11.32 9.37 -9.85
N SER A 158 -10.46 9.89 -8.97
CA SER A 158 -9.34 9.11 -8.40
C SER A 158 -9.80 7.89 -7.56
N THR A 159 -11.06 7.85 -7.13
CA THR A 159 -11.62 6.70 -6.40
C THR A 159 -11.77 5.46 -7.28
N ASN A 160 -11.85 5.61 -8.61
CA ASN A 160 -11.88 4.49 -9.55
C ASN A 160 -10.58 3.66 -9.45
N ASP A 161 -9.43 4.34 -9.47
CA ASP A 161 -8.11 3.71 -9.29
C ASP A 161 -8.01 3.00 -7.93
N LEU A 162 -8.53 3.63 -6.87
CA LEU A 162 -8.53 3.05 -5.52
C LEU A 162 -9.42 1.79 -5.45
N ASN A 163 -10.61 1.84 -6.03
CA ASN A 163 -11.50 0.69 -6.12
C ASN A 163 -10.84 -0.46 -6.87
N ASP A 164 -10.22 -0.18 -8.01
CA ASP A 164 -9.54 -1.22 -8.79
C ASP A 164 -8.40 -1.88 -8.01
N ALA A 165 -7.58 -1.10 -7.30
CA ALA A 165 -6.55 -1.63 -6.41
C ALA A 165 -7.14 -2.55 -5.32
N CYS A 166 -8.25 -2.15 -4.71
CA CYS A 166 -8.96 -2.97 -3.72
C CYS A 166 -9.47 -4.29 -4.33
N GLN A 167 -10.13 -4.22 -5.48
CA GLN A 167 -10.77 -5.38 -6.11
C GLN A 167 -9.75 -6.36 -6.68
N ASN A 168 -8.63 -5.89 -7.23
CA ASN A 168 -7.57 -6.74 -7.75
C ASN A 168 -7.02 -7.69 -6.67
N CYS A 169 -6.82 -7.17 -5.45
CA CYS A 169 -6.43 -8.01 -4.31
C CYS A 169 -7.61 -8.84 -3.79
N HIS A 170 -8.77 -8.23 -3.56
CA HIS A 170 -9.90 -8.90 -2.90
C HIS A 170 -10.47 -10.07 -3.71
N ARG A 171 -10.53 -9.99 -5.04
CA ARG A 171 -11.02 -11.09 -5.88
C ARG A 171 -10.22 -12.38 -5.70
N ILE A 172 -8.93 -12.26 -5.38
CA ILE A 172 -8.02 -13.40 -5.21
C ILE A 172 -7.92 -13.81 -3.75
N TYR A 173 -7.81 -12.84 -2.83
CA TYR A 173 -7.40 -13.09 -1.44
C TYR A 173 -8.50 -12.90 -0.38
N ARG A 174 -9.64 -12.26 -0.71
CA ARG A 174 -10.74 -12.03 0.24
C ARG A 174 -11.76 -13.16 0.16
N GLY A 175 -11.81 -14.01 1.19
CA GLY A 175 -12.83 -15.06 1.31
C GLY A 175 -12.55 -16.00 2.49
N ARG A 176 -13.57 -16.77 2.91
CA ARG A 176 -13.47 -17.70 4.06
C ARG A 176 -12.40 -18.79 3.88
N THR A 177 -12.05 -19.10 2.63
CA THR A 177 -11.00 -20.04 2.25
C THR A 177 -9.70 -19.37 1.81
N ARG A 178 -9.62 -18.03 1.82
CA ARG A 178 -8.56 -17.31 1.08
C ARG A 178 -7.71 -16.39 1.94
N CYS A 179 -6.48 -16.16 1.44
CA CYS A 179 -5.24 -15.87 2.17
C CYS A 179 -4.70 -17.22 2.72
N VAL A 180 -4.04 -18.01 1.86
CA VAL A 180 -4.20 -19.49 1.69
C VAL A 180 -3.02 -20.40 2.16
N ALA A 181 -3.31 -21.69 2.45
CA ALA A 181 -2.44 -22.89 2.30
C ALA A 181 -3.30 -24.09 1.75
N ALA A 182 -2.86 -25.11 0.98
CA ALA A 182 -1.54 -25.75 0.76
C ALA A 182 -1.29 -26.16 -0.72
N ALA A 183 -0.02 -26.24 -1.15
CA ALA A 183 0.35 -27.00 -2.34
C ALA A 183 0.49 -28.50 -2.00
N ALA A 184 -0.20 -29.32 -2.80
CA ALA A 184 -0.18 -30.79 -2.92
C ALA A 184 -0.71 -31.64 -1.74
N ALA A 185 -1.99 -32.00 -1.81
CA ALA A 185 -2.41 -33.32 -1.30
C ALA A 185 -1.89 -34.41 -2.27
N PRO A 186 -1.27 -35.51 -1.78
CA PRO A 186 -0.87 -36.62 -2.64
C PRO A 186 -2.10 -37.32 -3.26
N PRO A 187 -1.96 -37.99 -4.42
CA PRO A 187 -3.07 -38.72 -5.03
C PRO A 187 -3.55 -39.80 -4.06
N ARG A 188 -4.88 -39.91 -3.92
CA ARG A 188 -5.48 -41.02 -3.18
C ARG A 188 -5.13 -42.32 -3.91
N GLN A 189 -4.60 -43.26 -3.14
CA GLN A 189 -4.44 -44.65 -3.57
C GLN A 189 -5.80 -45.29 -3.80
#